data_AF-A0A8C2VAR2-F1
#
_entry.id   AF-A0A8C2VAR2-F1
#
_cell.length_a   1.000
_cell.length_b   1.000
_cell.length_c   1.000
_cell.angle_alpha   90.00
_cell.angle_beta   90.00
_cell.angle_gamma   90.00
#
_symmetry.space_group_name_H-M   'P 1'
#
loop_
_entity.id
_entity.type
_entity.pdbx_description
1 polymer ?
#
loop_
_entity_poly.entity_id
_entity_poly.type
_entity_poly.pdbx_seq_one_letter_code
_entity_poly.pdbx_strand_id
1 'polypeptide(L)'
;MGSCCLTNCLGSCHKRWWSGGLVQMRTVWNRCHPWRLWHINPRISKMTWDSPEQGENASLEEADRVVTLQPGKLKKLVNQLVPAHRRGDPFFVPAFLSTYRKFATTRQVLDLLFLRYRFFHPDSEEDQQNKSALSSLLETWLFQYPGDFCRCPDLASLKQLVAYALVNLPDSQIVPQVCGLLSRPGAH
;
A
#
# COMPACT_ATOMS: atom_id res chain seq x y z
N MET A 1 50.77 -0.32 33.45
CA MET A 1 49.67 0.52 32.93
C MET A 1 49.63 0.39 31.42
N GLY A 2 48.44 0.21 30.84
CA GLY A 2 48.21 0.25 29.39
C GLY A 2 48.19 -1.11 28.68
N SER A 3 47.13 -1.87 28.90
CA SER A 3 46.74 -3.03 28.07
C SER A 3 46.01 -2.53 26.81
N CYS A 4 46.27 -3.15 25.66
CA CYS A 4 45.29 -3.45 24.61
C CYS A 4 45.89 -4.46 23.63
N CYS A 5 45.29 -5.64 23.58
CA CYS A 5 45.71 -6.82 22.83
C CYS A 5 45.51 -6.67 21.31
N LEU A 6 46.53 -7.14 20.57
CA LEU A 6 46.50 -8.15 19.48
C LEU A 6 45.12 -8.73 19.11
N THR A 7 44.78 -9.18 17.90
CA THR A 7 45.39 -9.23 16.56
C THR A 7 44.34 -9.91 15.66
N ASN A 8 44.23 -9.42 14.43
CA ASN A 8 43.86 -10.06 13.15
C ASN A 8 43.10 -11.40 13.11
N CYS A 9 42.12 -11.53 12.22
CA CYS A 9 42.28 -12.03 10.82
C CYS A 9 41.01 -12.72 10.26
N LEU A 10 40.72 -12.40 8.99
CA LEU A 10 40.07 -13.18 7.91
C LEU A 10 38.75 -13.94 8.13
N GLY A 11 37.81 -13.73 7.20
CA GLY A 11 37.15 -14.86 6.53
C GLY A 11 35.64 -14.78 6.30
N SER A 12 35.27 -14.56 5.03
CA SER A 12 34.24 -15.27 4.26
C SER A 12 32.74 -15.05 4.51
N CYS A 13 32.08 -14.77 3.38
CA CYS A 13 30.65 -14.94 3.14
C CYS A 13 30.15 -16.36 3.44
N HIS A 14 28.83 -16.43 3.64
CA HIS A 14 27.90 -17.56 3.57
C HIS A 14 27.42 -18.23 4.88
N LYS A 15 26.08 -18.17 5.01
CA LYS A 15 25.14 -19.09 5.70
C LYS A 15 25.01 -18.99 7.22
N ARG A 16 23.92 -18.35 7.65
CA ARG A 16 22.70 -19.01 8.20
C ARG A 16 21.89 -17.97 8.98
N TRP A 17 20.80 -17.51 8.40
CA TRP A 17 19.66 -17.11 9.21
C TRP A 17 18.51 -17.96 8.73
N TRP A 18 17.95 -18.78 9.62
CA TRP A 18 16.50 -18.94 9.81
C TRP A 18 16.25 -20.17 10.69
N SER A 19 16.02 -19.88 11.96
CA SER A 19 15.34 -20.75 12.94
C SER A 19 14.91 -19.80 14.06
N GLY A 20 13.69 -19.27 14.01
CA GLY A 20 13.22 -18.31 15.01
C GLY A 20 12.09 -17.44 14.48
N GLY A 21 10.86 -17.80 14.84
CA GLY A 21 9.63 -17.27 14.26
C GLY A 21 9.38 -15.78 14.51
N LEU A 22 8.68 -15.18 13.54
CA LEU A 22 7.56 -14.22 13.63
C LEU A 22 7.60 -13.02 14.61
N VAL A 23 8.67 -12.79 15.36
CA VAL A 23 8.77 -11.69 16.36
C VAL A 23 9.76 -10.60 15.91
N GLN A 24 10.62 -10.87 14.94
CA GLN A 24 11.69 -9.94 14.55
C GLN A 24 11.37 -9.01 13.37
N MET A 25 10.24 -9.21 12.66
CA MET A 25 9.76 -8.25 11.65
C MET A 25 9.36 -6.90 12.27
N ARG A 26 9.16 -6.86 13.59
CA ARG A 26 8.80 -5.64 14.30
C ARG A 26 9.97 -4.65 14.39
N THR A 27 11.24 -5.05 14.28
CA THR A 27 12.37 -4.13 14.58
C THR A 27 13.08 -3.56 13.35
N VAL A 28 12.93 -4.19 12.18
CA VAL A 28 13.55 -3.68 10.93
C VAL A 28 12.70 -2.55 10.32
N TRP A 29 11.37 -2.68 10.31
CA TRP A 29 10.46 -1.63 9.83
C TRP A 29 10.28 -0.44 10.79
N ASN A 30 10.64 -0.62 12.08
CA ASN A 30 10.50 0.41 13.11
C ASN A 30 11.57 1.51 13.07
N ARG A 31 12.57 1.42 12.18
CA ARG A 31 13.72 2.35 12.19
C ARG A 31 13.58 3.53 11.23
N CYS A 32 12.65 3.48 10.27
CA CYS A 32 12.37 4.58 9.34
C CYS A 32 10.89 4.57 8.93
N HIS A 33 9.97 5.17 9.71
CA HIS A 33 8.68 5.66 9.17
C HIS A 33 7.85 6.48 10.23
N PRO A 34 7.26 7.66 9.90
CA PRO A 34 6.53 8.58 10.81
C PRO A 34 5.18 8.11 11.39
N TRP A 35 4.87 6.82 11.43
CA TRP A 35 3.48 6.33 11.51
C TRP A 35 2.97 6.09 12.94
N ARG A 36 3.66 6.61 13.98
CA ARG A 36 3.21 6.47 15.37
C ARG A 36 1.95 7.28 15.70
N LEU A 37 1.45 8.12 14.78
CA LEU A 37 0.23 8.91 14.98
C LEU A 37 -1.05 8.30 14.37
N TRP A 38 -0.97 7.14 13.70
CA TRP A 38 -2.16 6.54 13.06
C TRP A 38 -3.09 5.78 14.02
N HIS A 39 -2.79 5.79 15.33
CA HIS A 39 -3.71 5.36 16.39
C HIS A 39 -4.74 6.44 16.79
N ILE A 40 -5.00 7.42 15.93
CA ILE A 40 -6.08 8.39 16.12
C ILE A 40 -7.29 7.98 15.28
N ASN A 41 -8.30 7.50 15.99
CA ASN A 41 -9.66 7.17 15.58
C ASN A 41 -10.25 8.23 14.61
N PRO A 42 -10.75 7.87 13.41
CA PRO A 42 -11.25 8.85 12.46
C PRO A 42 -12.67 9.27 12.83
N ARG A 43 -12.82 10.16 13.82
CA ARG A 43 -13.93 11.13 13.77
C ARG A 43 -13.54 12.18 12.75
N ILE A 44 -13.95 11.93 11.51
CA ILE A 44 -13.77 12.83 10.37
C ILE A 44 -14.50 14.13 10.68
N SER A 45 -13.76 15.17 11.07
CA SER A 45 -14.22 16.55 10.95
C SER A 45 -14.44 16.81 9.46
N LYS A 46 -15.66 17.22 9.11
CA LYS A 46 -16.05 17.67 7.76
C LYS A 46 -15.01 18.68 7.26
N MET A 47 -14.18 18.27 6.31
CA MET A 47 -13.34 19.19 5.55
C MET A 47 -14.08 19.51 4.26
N THR A 48 -14.79 20.63 4.29
CA THR A 48 -15.40 21.27 3.13
C THR A 48 -14.27 21.78 2.24
N TRP A 49 -14.10 21.15 1.07
CA TRP A 49 -13.33 21.74 -0.02
C TRP A 49 -14.23 22.75 -0.70
N ASP A 50 -14.18 24.01 -0.26
CA ASP A 50 -14.81 25.10 -0.96
C ASP A 50 -14.17 25.25 -2.36
N SER A 51 -15.02 25.26 -3.37
CA SER A 51 -14.77 25.95 -4.62
C SER A 51 -16.06 26.67 -5.01
N PRO A 52 -15.96 27.91 -5.50
CA PRO A 52 -17.06 28.86 -5.48
C PRO A 52 -18.14 28.56 -6.51
N GLU A 53 -19.29 29.14 -6.21
CA GLU A 53 -20.65 28.74 -6.55
C GLU A 53 -21.11 29.07 -7.98
N GLN A 54 -22.08 28.27 -8.44
CA GLN A 54 -23.27 28.62 -9.25
C GLN A 54 -23.97 27.29 -9.53
N GLY A 55 -25.21 26.99 -9.20
CA GLY A 55 -26.36 27.69 -8.64
C GLY A 55 -27.56 26.76 -8.93
N GLU A 56 -28.61 26.88 -8.12
CA GLU A 56 -29.97 26.31 -8.33
C GLU A 56 -30.32 24.94 -7.68
N ASN A 57 -30.87 25.10 -6.48
CA ASN A 57 -32.17 24.64 -5.96
C ASN A 57 -32.61 23.14 -5.91
N ALA A 58 -32.95 22.80 -4.66
CA ALA A 58 -34.13 22.04 -4.21
C ALA A 58 -34.13 20.50 -4.22
N SER A 59 -34.37 20.01 -3.00
CA SER A 59 -35.24 18.90 -2.61
C SER A 59 -34.53 17.67 -2.04
N LEU A 60 -34.82 17.44 -0.75
CA LEU A 60 -34.71 16.13 -0.11
C LEU A 60 -35.30 15.07 -1.03
N GLU A 61 -34.54 14.01 -1.30
CA GLU A 61 -34.99 12.64 -1.10
C GLU A 61 -33.78 11.74 -0.88
N GLU A 62 -33.91 10.95 0.18
CA GLU A 62 -33.03 9.89 0.61
C GLU A 62 -32.92 8.84 -0.50
N ALA A 63 -31.73 8.71 -1.07
CA ALA A 63 -31.37 7.57 -1.89
C ALA A 63 -29.90 7.28 -1.65
N ASP A 64 -29.61 6.04 -1.26
CA ASP A 64 -28.31 5.37 -1.28
C ASP A 64 -27.78 5.34 -2.73
N ARG A 65 -27.50 6.52 -3.29
CA ARG A 65 -26.83 6.67 -4.55
C ARG A 65 -25.36 6.44 -4.23
N VAL A 66 -24.87 5.25 -4.55
CA VAL A 66 -23.43 5.01 -4.71
C VAL A 66 -22.96 6.01 -5.77
N VAL A 67 -22.47 7.17 -5.31
CA VAL A 67 -21.93 8.23 -6.16
C VAL A 67 -20.66 7.67 -6.77
N THR A 68 -20.80 7.06 -7.95
CA THR A 68 -19.67 6.54 -8.70
C THR A 68 -18.82 7.75 -9.10
N LEU A 69 -17.59 7.81 -8.60
CA LEU A 69 -16.68 8.88 -8.92
C LEU A 69 -16.41 8.85 -10.43
N GLN A 70 -16.51 10.01 -11.08
CA GLN A 70 -16.21 10.14 -12.51
C GLN A 70 -14.88 9.43 -12.85
N PRO A 71 -14.81 8.57 -13.89
CA PRO A 71 -13.63 7.75 -14.17
C PRO A 71 -12.32 8.56 -14.26
N GLY A 72 -12.40 9.77 -14.81
CA GLY A 72 -11.26 10.69 -14.88
C GLY A 72 -10.78 11.21 -13.52
N LYS A 73 -11.69 11.41 -12.55
CA LYS A 73 -11.34 11.81 -11.18
C LYS A 73 -10.69 10.66 -10.42
N LEU A 74 -11.21 9.43 -10.56
CA LEU A 74 -10.60 8.24 -9.95
C LEU A 74 -9.16 8.04 -10.44
N LYS A 75 -8.94 8.11 -11.76
CA LYS A 75 -7.60 8.01 -12.35
C LYS A 75 -6.64 9.05 -11.78
N LYS A 76 -7.08 10.29 -11.59
CA LYS A 76 -6.24 11.35 -10.98
C LYS A 76 -5.85 11.01 -9.54
N LEU A 77 -6.79 10.54 -8.72
CA LEU A 77 -6.51 10.15 -7.34
C LEU A 77 -5.53 8.97 -7.28
N VAL A 78 -5.77 7.92 -8.07
CA VAL A 78 -4.90 6.74 -8.12
C VAL A 78 -3.49 7.12 -8.58
N ASN A 79 -3.37 8.02 -9.56
CA ASN A 79 -2.08 8.51 -10.03
C ASN A 79 -1.29 9.30 -8.98
N GLN A 80 -1.96 9.84 -7.95
CA GLN A 80 -1.30 10.54 -6.84
C GLN A 80 -0.89 9.62 -5.71
N LEU A 81 -1.35 8.36 -5.66
CA LEU A 81 -1.04 7.45 -4.55
C LEU A 81 0.45 7.22 -4.36
N VAL A 82 1.15 6.77 -5.39
CA VAL A 82 2.59 6.48 -5.30
C VAL A 82 3.41 7.76 -5.09
N PRO A 83 3.17 8.88 -5.81
CA PRO A 83 3.84 10.15 -5.51
C PRO A 83 3.61 10.65 -4.07
N ALA A 84 2.38 10.58 -3.56
CA ALA A 84 2.07 10.97 -2.18
C ALA A 84 2.75 10.04 -1.16
N HIS A 85 2.76 8.72 -1.42
CA HIS A 85 3.46 7.75 -0.60
C HIS A 85 4.97 8.01 -0.56
N ARG A 86 5.59 8.31 -1.71
CA ARG A 86 7.02 8.70 -1.81
C ARG A 86 7.34 9.95 -0.99
N ARG A 87 6.47 10.95 -1.03
CA ARG A 87 6.62 12.18 -0.23
C ARG A 87 6.36 11.96 1.26
N GLY A 88 5.87 10.79 1.66
CA GLY A 88 5.46 10.52 3.04
C GLY A 88 4.23 11.32 3.46
N ASP A 89 3.31 11.58 2.52
CA ASP A 89 2.07 12.31 2.78
C ASP A 89 1.23 11.59 3.86
N PRO A 90 1.02 12.20 5.04
CA PRO A 90 0.34 11.54 6.15
C PRO A 90 -1.19 11.58 6.02
N PHE A 91 -1.74 12.24 4.99
CA PHE A 91 -3.18 12.46 4.82
C PHE A 91 -3.74 11.74 3.61
N PHE A 92 -3.13 11.92 2.43
CA PHE A 92 -3.71 11.49 1.16
C PHE A 92 -3.86 9.97 1.07
N VAL A 93 -2.76 9.23 1.30
CA VAL A 93 -2.76 7.75 1.19
C VAL A 93 -3.71 7.15 2.23
N PRO A 94 -3.64 7.51 3.52
CA PRO A 94 -4.65 7.16 4.53
C PRO A 94 -6.10 7.44 4.15
N ALA A 95 -6.40 8.67 3.72
CA ALA A 95 -7.75 9.08 3.38
C ALA A 95 -8.28 8.31 2.17
N PHE A 96 -7.43 8.11 1.15
CA PHE A 96 -7.80 7.31 -0.01
C PHE A 96 -8.07 5.86 0.39
N LEU A 97 -7.12 5.19 1.06
CA LEU A 97 -7.26 3.77 1.43
C LEU A 97 -8.42 3.50 2.39
N SER A 98 -8.85 4.48 3.18
CA SER A 98 -10.02 4.33 4.06
C SER A 98 -11.36 4.57 3.35
N THR A 99 -11.42 5.40 2.31
CA THR A 99 -12.69 5.86 1.73
C THR A 99 -12.98 5.39 0.31
N TYR A 100 -11.98 4.91 -0.46
CA TYR A 100 -12.14 4.64 -1.89
C TYR A 100 -13.28 3.67 -2.21
N ARG A 101 -13.59 2.74 -1.31
CA ARG A 101 -14.66 1.75 -1.44
C ARG A 101 -16.05 2.35 -1.62
N LYS A 102 -16.24 3.61 -1.21
CA LYS A 102 -17.50 4.35 -1.42
C LYS A 102 -17.75 4.68 -2.89
N PHE A 103 -16.71 4.68 -3.72
CA PHE A 103 -16.78 5.18 -5.08
C PHE A 103 -15.98 4.36 -6.12
N ALA A 104 -15.25 3.33 -5.70
CA ALA A 104 -14.45 2.47 -6.56
C ALA A 104 -14.26 1.06 -5.95
N THR A 105 -13.95 0.10 -6.82
CA THR A 105 -13.56 -1.26 -6.41
C THR A 105 -12.04 -1.38 -6.28
N THR A 106 -11.59 -2.32 -5.46
CA THR A 106 -10.16 -2.66 -5.32
C THR A 106 -9.54 -2.99 -6.68
N ARG A 107 -10.27 -3.73 -7.53
CA ARG A 107 -9.84 -4.08 -8.88
C ARG A 107 -9.60 -2.84 -9.75
N GLN A 108 -10.54 -1.89 -9.78
CA GLN A 108 -10.37 -0.64 -10.54
C GLN A 108 -9.13 0.15 -10.09
N VAL A 109 -8.86 0.20 -8.79
CA VAL A 109 -7.68 0.89 -8.25
C VAL A 109 -6.40 0.15 -8.66
N LEU A 110 -6.36 -1.18 -8.54
CA LEU A 110 -5.21 -1.99 -8.97
C LEU A 110 -4.97 -1.88 -10.48
N ASP A 111 -6.02 -1.93 -11.30
CA ASP A 111 -5.92 -1.77 -12.76
C ASP A 111 -5.28 -0.42 -13.13
N LEU A 112 -5.72 0.67 -12.48
CA LEU A 112 -5.17 2.00 -12.71
C LEU A 112 -3.72 2.13 -12.23
N LEU A 113 -3.37 1.54 -11.07
CA LEU A 113 -1.99 1.50 -10.59
C LEU A 113 -1.09 0.71 -11.54
N PHE A 114 -1.48 -0.51 -11.90
CA PHE A 114 -0.69 -1.39 -12.75
C PHE A 114 -0.60 -0.86 -14.18
N LEU A 115 -1.63 -0.17 -14.68
CA LEU A 115 -1.55 0.52 -15.96
C LEU A 115 -0.51 1.64 -15.96
N ARG A 116 -0.46 2.42 -14.86
CA ARG A 116 0.53 3.51 -14.70
C ARG A 116 1.94 2.98 -14.54
N TYR A 117 2.10 1.86 -13.83
CA TYR A 117 3.39 1.29 -13.44
C TYR A 117 3.73 0.00 -14.19
N ARG A 118 3.14 -0.21 -15.38
CA ARG A 118 3.30 -1.43 -16.18
C ARG A 118 4.73 -1.69 -16.65
N PHE A 119 5.55 -0.64 -16.72
CA PHE A 119 6.89 -0.69 -17.25
C PHE A 119 7.76 0.26 -16.45
N PHE A 120 8.96 -0.21 -16.10
CA PHE A 120 9.99 0.56 -15.40
C PHE A 120 11.26 0.50 -16.21
N HIS A 121 11.90 1.64 -16.44
CA HIS A 121 13.20 1.69 -17.08
C HIS A 121 14.28 1.32 -16.05
N PRO A 122 15.15 0.31 -16.31
CA PRO A 122 16.15 -0.14 -15.35
C PRO A 122 17.14 0.96 -14.91
N ASP A 123 17.49 1.88 -15.80
CA ASP A 123 18.44 2.96 -15.54
C ASP A 123 17.80 4.23 -14.95
N SER A 124 16.47 4.24 -14.77
CA SER A 124 15.76 5.39 -14.22
C SER A 124 15.68 5.28 -12.69
N GLU A 125 16.40 6.18 -12.01
CA GLU A 125 16.32 6.29 -10.55
C GLU A 125 14.88 6.61 -10.10
N GLU A 126 14.15 7.44 -10.85
CA GLU A 126 12.76 7.76 -10.55
C GLU A 126 11.87 6.51 -10.61
N ASP A 127 12.08 5.64 -11.61
CA ASP A 127 11.33 4.40 -11.74
C ASP A 127 11.67 3.42 -10.63
N GLN A 128 12.94 3.32 -10.22
CA GLN A 128 13.32 2.49 -9.09
C GLN A 128 12.70 2.99 -7.77
N GLN A 129 12.65 4.32 -7.56
CA GLN A 129 11.97 4.92 -6.42
C GLN A 129 10.45 4.72 -6.48
N ASN A 130 9.84 4.85 -7.66
CA ASN A 130 8.42 4.56 -7.88
C ASN A 130 8.09 3.10 -7.62
N LYS A 131 8.95 2.17 -8.06
CA LYS A 131 8.83 0.74 -7.85
C LYS A 131 8.88 0.38 -6.36
N SER A 132 9.86 0.91 -5.63
CA SER A 132 9.97 0.74 -4.18
C SER A 132 8.74 1.28 -3.44
N ALA A 133 8.28 2.48 -3.80
CA ALA A 133 7.12 3.08 -3.17
C ALA A 133 5.81 2.36 -3.50
N LEU A 134 5.64 1.89 -4.74
CA LEU A 134 4.50 1.06 -5.14
C LEU A 134 4.49 -0.24 -4.34
N SER A 135 5.64 -0.90 -4.19
CA SER A 135 5.77 -2.11 -3.37
C SER A 135 5.33 -1.85 -1.93
N SER A 136 5.91 -0.83 -1.29
CA SER A 136 5.59 -0.45 0.08
C SER A 136 4.12 -0.08 0.26
N LEU A 137 3.53 0.63 -0.69
CA LEU A 137 2.11 0.99 -0.69
C LEU A 137 1.22 -0.26 -0.74
N LEU A 138 1.51 -1.19 -1.67
CA LEU A 138 0.72 -2.41 -1.86
C LEU A 138 0.83 -3.35 -0.66
N GLU A 139 2.04 -3.51 -0.10
CA GLU A 139 2.26 -4.27 1.14
C GLU A 139 1.50 -3.66 2.31
N THR A 140 1.55 -2.33 2.46
CA THR A 140 0.81 -1.62 3.51
C THR A 140 -0.69 -1.78 3.33
N TRP A 141 -1.19 -1.68 2.11
CA TRP A 141 -2.60 -1.84 1.80
C TRP A 141 -3.07 -3.27 2.09
N LEU A 142 -2.30 -4.27 1.68
CA LEU A 142 -2.59 -5.68 1.91
C LEU A 142 -2.59 -6.04 3.41
N PHE A 143 -1.61 -5.51 4.16
CA PHE A 143 -1.49 -5.75 5.59
C PHE A 143 -2.63 -5.11 6.39
N GLN A 144 -3.00 -3.86 6.06
CA GLN A 144 -3.98 -3.10 6.85
C GLN A 144 -5.43 -3.35 6.44
N TYR A 145 -5.67 -3.66 5.16
CA TYR A 145 -7.01 -3.89 4.63
C TYR A 145 -7.08 -5.20 3.83
N PRO A 146 -6.76 -6.36 4.43
CA PRO A 146 -6.79 -7.64 3.72
C PRO A 146 -8.18 -7.97 3.14
N GLY A 147 -9.24 -7.51 3.82
CA GLY A 147 -10.62 -7.67 3.37
C GLY A 147 -10.96 -6.96 2.05
N ASP A 148 -10.08 -6.13 1.48
CA ASP A 148 -10.27 -5.55 0.15
C ASP A 148 -10.02 -6.55 -0.96
N PHE A 149 -9.05 -7.44 -0.71
CA PHE A 149 -8.56 -8.38 -1.70
C PHE A 149 -9.34 -9.69 -1.67
N CYS A 150 -9.95 -10.03 -0.52
CA CYS A 150 -10.71 -11.26 -0.30
C CYS A 150 -12.22 -11.15 -0.59
N ARG A 151 -12.71 -10.00 -1.10
CA ARG A 151 -14.15 -9.76 -1.32
C ARG A 151 -14.78 -10.62 -2.42
N CYS A 152 -13.99 -11.13 -3.36
CA CYS A 152 -14.50 -11.93 -4.47
C CYS A 152 -14.23 -13.42 -4.23
N PRO A 153 -15.19 -14.32 -4.51
CA PRO A 153 -15.03 -15.76 -4.29
C PRO A 153 -13.91 -16.37 -5.13
N ASP A 154 -13.56 -15.75 -6.25
CA ASP A 154 -12.47 -16.16 -7.13
C ASP A 154 -11.10 -15.58 -6.73
N LEU A 155 -11.06 -14.73 -5.70
CA LEU A 155 -9.88 -14.00 -5.25
C LEU A 155 -9.17 -13.24 -6.38
N ALA A 156 -9.92 -12.72 -7.36
CA ALA A 156 -9.38 -12.06 -8.55
C ALA A 156 -8.36 -10.95 -8.22
N SER A 157 -8.67 -10.09 -7.24
CA SER A 157 -7.77 -9.00 -6.82
C SER A 157 -6.44 -9.52 -6.26
N LEU A 158 -6.46 -10.61 -5.48
CA LEU A 158 -5.22 -11.25 -4.98
C LEU A 158 -4.42 -11.87 -6.12
N LYS A 159 -5.08 -12.61 -7.02
CA LYS A 159 -4.43 -13.22 -8.18
C LYS A 159 -3.77 -12.18 -9.07
N GLN A 160 -4.47 -11.07 -9.34
CA GLN A 160 -3.97 -9.95 -10.11
C GLN A 160 -2.76 -9.29 -9.43
N LEU A 161 -2.84 -9.08 -8.11
CA LEU A 161 -1.73 -8.53 -7.33
C LEU A 161 -0.49 -9.43 -7.37
N VAL A 162 -0.66 -10.74 -7.16
CA VAL A 162 0.44 -11.72 -7.22
C VAL A 162 1.06 -11.78 -8.61
N ALA A 163 0.23 -11.89 -9.66
CA ALA A 163 0.71 -11.93 -11.05
C ALA A 163 1.54 -10.69 -11.39
N TYR A 164 1.07 -9.51 -10.98
CA TYR A 164 1.82 -8.27 -11.17
C TYR A 164 3.13 -8.24 -10.38
N ALA A 165 3.10 -8.65 -9.10
CA ALA A 165 4.26 -8.62 -8.22
C ALA A 165 5.37 -9.56 -8.70
N LEU A 166 5.04 -10.76 -9.17
CA LEU A 166 6.02 -11.71 -9.69
C LEU A 166 6.81 -11.16 -10.89
N VAL A 167 6.19 -10.33 -11.72
CA VAL A 167 6.82 -9.75 -12.91
C VAL A 167 7.54 -8.46 -12.59
N ASN A 168 6.90 -7.56 -11.84
CA ASN A 168 7.36 -6.18 -11.69
C ASN A 168 8.05 -5.91 -10.34
N LEU A 169 7.73 -6.69 -9.30
CA LEU A 169 8.14 -6.49 -7.91
C LEU A 169 8.70 -7.79 -7.27
N PRO A 170 9.69 -8.46 -7.89
CA PRO A 170 10.12 -9.80 -7.46
C PRO A 170 10.69 -9.83 -6.04
N ASP A 171 11.26 -8.73 -5.56
CA ASP A 171 11.86 -8.63 -4.22
C ASP A 171 10.88 -8.19 -3.12
N SER A 172 9.60 -7.98 -3.48
CA SER A 172 8.56 -7.51 -2.55
C SER A 172 8.10 -8.59 -1.57
N GLN A 173 7.52 -8.17 -0.45
CA GLN A 173 6.89 -9.07 0.52
C GLN A 173 5.43 -9.38 0.17
N ILE A 174 4.95 -8.94 -1.00
CA ILE A 174 3.56 -9.12 -1.42
C ILE A 174 3.19 -10.61 -1.48
N VAL A 175 3.97 -11.43 -2.20
CA VAL A 175 3.68 -12.86 -2.36
C VAL A 175 3.68 -13.60 -1.01
N PRO A 176 4.72 -13.45 -0.15
CA PRO A 176 4.70 -14.01 1.20
C PRO A 176 3.48 -13.58 2.03
N GLN A 177 3.10 -12.30 1.99
CA GLN A 177 1.93 -11.80 2.72
C GLN A 177 0.62 -12.43 2.21
N VAL A 178 0.44 -12.53 0.89
CA VAL A 178 -0.73 -13.18 0.30
C VAL A 178 -0.78 -14.66 0.70
N CYS A 179 0.33 -15.39 0.63
CA CYS A 179 0.39 -16.79 1.09
C CYS A 179 0.01 -16.92 2.57
N GLY A 180 0.49 -16.00 3.43
CA GLY A 180 0.12 -15.95 4.84
C GLY A 180 -1.37 -15.68 5.06
N LEU A 181 -1.99 -14.82 4.25
CA LEU A 181 -3.44 -14.56 4.30
C LEU A 181 -4.26 -15.81 3.92
N LEU A 182 -3.85 -16.51 2.87
CA LEU A 182 -4.55 -17.71 2.37
C LEU A 182 -4.39 -18.92 3.30
N SER A 183 -3.32 -18.96 4.09
CA SER A 183 -3.03 -20.07 5.01
C SER A 183 -3.73 -19.94 6.37
N ARG A 184 -4.46 -18.84 6.64
CA ARG A 184 -5.16 -18.65 7.92
C ARG A 184 -6.42 -19.52 7.99
N PRO A 185 -6.57 -20.38 9.00
CA PRO A 185 -7.80 -21.14 9.21
C PRO A 185 -8.97 -20.19 9.54
N GLY A 186 -10.07 -20.27 8.80
CA GLY A 186 -11.32 -19.51 9.08
C GLY A 186 -11.85 -18.60 7.96
N ALA A 187 -11.38 -18.75 6.71
CA ALA A 187 -11.92 -18.05 5.54
C ALA A 187 -12.75 -18.96 4.60
N HIS A 188 -13.34 -20.02 5.15
CA HIS A 188 -14.34 -20.88 4.50
C HIS A 188 -15.65 -20.84 5.29
#